data_AF-A0A7C2YN29-F1
#
_entry.id   AF-A0A7C2YN29-F1
#
_cell.length_a   1.000
_cell.length_b   1.000
_cell.length_c   1.000
_cell.angle_alpha   90.00
_cell.angle_beta   90.00
_cell.angle_gamma   90.00
#
_symmetry.space_group_name_H-M   'P 1'
#
loop_
_entity.id
_entity.type
_entity.pdbx_description
1 polymer ?
#
loop_
_entity_poly.entity_id
_entity_poly.type
_entity_poly.pdbx_seq_one_letter_code
_entity_poly.pdbx_strand_id
1 'polypeptide(L)'
;MLCPCCRAVCTPDDNYCHRCGQYLRVVRLPVPPAERGLAPLRAVAPALLRSGTYLLMGMAGQWALRQLLRLLLSRALGGRRQRQLPVGRRGLLPAPSKAGEEAILFAYRETTVVRRSLRRT
;
A
#
# COMPACT_ATOMS: atom_id res chain seq x y z
N MET A 1 11.83 -31.20 45.92
CA MET A 1 13.03 -30.41 45.52
C MET A 1 12.80 -28.94 45.84
N LEU A 2 13.84 -28.12 46.02
CA LEU A 2 13.69 -26.68 46.30
C LEU A 2 13.87 -25.86 45.02
N CYS A 3 13.00 -24.86 44.80
CA CYS A 3 13.15 -23.92 43.70
C CYS A 3 14.43 -23.07 43.89
N PRO A 4 15.31 -22.95 42.88
CA PRO A 4 16.53 -22.15 42.99
C PRO A 4 16.25 -20.65 43.13
N CYS A 5 15.10 -20.17 42.67
CA CYS A 5 14.74 -18.75 42.71
C CYS A 5 14.03 -18.35 44.01
N CYS A 6 12.95 -19.06 44.40
CA CYS A 6 12.10 -18.66 45.52
C CYS A 6 12.18 -19.60 46.74
N ARG A 7 13.01 -20.64 46.67
CA ARG A 7 13.19 -21.68 47.71
C ARG A 7 11.89 -22.37 48.17
N ALA A 8 10.82 -22.28 47.38
CA ALA A 8 9.61 -23.04 47.63
C ALA A 8 9.88 -24.54 47.46
N VAL A 9 9.17 -25.36 48.24
CA VAL A 9 9.15 -26.82 48.05
C VAL A 9 8.31 -27.12 46.81
N CYS A 10 8.93 -27.72 45.80
CA CYS A 10 8.28 -28.17 44.57
C CYS A 10 8.34 -29.70 44.51
N THR A 11 7.35 -30.32 43.87
CA THR A 11 7.38 -31.76 43.64
C THR A 11 8.48 -32.06 42.61
N PRO A 12 9.15 -33.21 42.69
CA PRO A 12 10.21 -33.52 41.74
C PRO A 12 9.70 -33.52 40.30
N ASP A 13 8.44 -33.91 40.05
CA ASP A 13 7.85 -34.04 38.71
C ASP A 13 7.42 -32.72 38.06
N ASP A 14 7.43 -31.63 38.82
CA ASP A 14 7.08 -30.30 38.30
C ASP A 14 8.15 -29.79 37.32
N ASN A 15 7.72 -29.35 36.13
CA ASN A 15 8.61 -28.73 35.15
C ASN A 15 8.94 -27.26 35.49
N TYR A 16 8.09 -26.60 36.29
CA TYR A 16 8.24 -25.21 36.71
C TYR A 16 7.73 -25.02 38.13
N CYS A 17 8.16 -23.95 38.79
CA CYS A 17 7.70 -23.62 40.14
C CYS A 17 6.33 -22.93 40.08
N HIS A 18 5.31 -23.50 40.73
CA HIS A 18 3.97 -22.88 40.82
C HIS A 18 3.96 -21.51 41.51
N ARG A 19 4.97 -21.20 42.33
CA ARG A 19 5.02 -19.95 43.08
C ARG A 19 5.64 -18.80 42.28
N CYS A 20 6.72 -19.05 41.56
CA CYS A 20 7.47 -18.00 40.86
C CYS A 20 7.60 -18.20 39.34
N GLY A 21 7.04 -19.29 38.80
CA GLY A 21 7.09 -19.61 37.37
C GLY A 21 8.45 -20.07 36.85
N GLN A 22 9.47 -20.14 37.69
CA GLN A 22 10.83 -20.53 37.28
C GLN A 22 10.85 -21.97 36.77
N TYR A 23 11.46 -22.20 35.60
CA TYR A 23 11.71 -23.53 35.07
C TYR A 23 12.62 -24.32 36.01
N LEU A 24 12.17 -25.51 36.41
CA LEU A 24 12.90 -26.42 37.31
C LEU A 24 13.59 -27.53 36.53
N ARG A 25 13.02 -27.92 35.39
CA ARG A 25 13.57 -28.90 34.47
C ARG A 25 13.69 -28.27 33.08
N VAL A 26 14.85 -28.43 32.44
CA VAL A 26 15.06 -28.04 31.03
C VAL A 26 14.57 -29.17 30.11
N VAL A 27 13.41 -29.78 30.43
CA VAL A 27 12.82 -30.80 29.58
C VAL A 27 12.01 -30.07 28.52
N ARG A 28 12.61 -29.91 27.33
CA ARG A 28 11.86 -29.48 26.15
C ARG A 28 10.93 -30.63 25.77
N LEU A 29 9.64 -30.44 26.02
CA LEU A 29 8.62 -31.35 25.48
C LEU A 29 8.75 -31.33 23.95
N PRO A 30 8.74 -32.49 23.27
CA PRO A 30 8.72 -32.53 21.82
C PRO A 30 7.36 -32.02 21.36
N VAL A 31 7.27 -30.73 21.08
CA VAL A 31 6.09 -30.16 20.42
C VAL A 31 6.27 -30.42 18.92
N PRO A 32 5.38 -31.20 18.27
CA PRO A 32 5.46 -31.36 16.84
C PRO A 32 5.32 -29.99 16.16
N PRO A 33 6.13 -29.68 15.14
CA PRO A 33 5.98 -28.44 14.40
C PRO A 33 4.55 -28.38 13.83
N ALA A 34 3.85 -27.27 14.06
CA ALA A 34 2.52 -27.09 13.50
C ALA A 34 2.61 -27.12 11.97
N GLU A 35 2.16 -28.20 11.35
CA GLU A 35 2.05 -28.31 9.90
C GLU A 35 0.96 -27.35 9.42
N ARG A 36 1.37 -26.14 9.05
CA ARG A 36 0.49 -25.17 8.39
C ARG A 36 0.32 -25.55 6.94
N GLY A 37 -0.52 -26.54 6.66
CA GLY A 37 -0.97 -26.84 5.31
C GLY A 37 -1.80 -25.68 4.76
N LEU A 38 -1.53 -25.25 3.52
CA LEU A 38 -2.40 -24.32 2.80
C LEU A 38 -3.76 -25.00 2.60
N ALA A 39 -4.85 -24.30 2.96
CA ALA A 39 -6.20 -24.82 2.76
C ALA A 39 -6.45 -25.10 1.27
N PRO A 40 -7.13 -26.20 0.91
CA PRO A 40 -7.40 -26.53 -0.47
C PRO A 40 -8.24 -25.44 -1.13
N LEU A 41 -7.89 -25.04 -2.36
CA LEU A 41 -8.52 -23.92 -3.07
C LEU A 41 -10.05 -24.01 -3.11
N ARG A 42 -10.61 -25.22 -3.19
CA ARG A 42 -12.06 -25.48 -3.18
C ARG A 42 -12.74 -24.99 -1.89
N ALA A 43 -12.06 -25.06 -0.75
CA ALA A 43 -12.58 -24.58 0.54
C ALA A 43 -12.58 -23.04 0.63
N VAL A 44 -11.65 -22.38 -0.06
CA VAL A 44 -11.49 -20.91 0.00
C VAL A 44 -12.18 -20.19 -1.17
N ALA A 45 -12.48 -20.91 -2.26
CA ALA A 45 -13.15 -20.41 -3.45
C ALA A 45 -14.43 -19.56 -3.18
N PRO A 46 -15.38 -19.98 -2.32
CA PRO A 46 -16.58 -19.18 -2.09
C PRO A 46 -16.28 -17.85 -1.37
N ALA A 47 -15.29 -17.84 -0.47
CA ALA A 47 -14.85 -16.61 0.21
C ALA A 47 -14.17 -15.66 -0.77
N LEU A 48 -13.31 -16.19 -1.66
CA LEU A 48 -12.67 -15.41 -2.71
C LEU A 48 -13.68 -14.82 -3.68
N LEU A 49 -14.67 -15.60 -4.12
CA LEU A 49 -15.72 -15.14 -5.02
C LEU A 49 -16.50 -13.97 -4.41
N ARG A 50 -16.95 -14.10 -3.15
CA ARG A 50 -17.66 -13.03 -2.43
C ARG A 50 -16.78 -11.79 -2.26
N SER A 51 -15.51 -11.97 -1.92
CA SER A 51 -14.60 -10.82 -1.79
C SER A 51 -14.38 -10.11 -3.12
N GLY A 52 -14.31 -10.86 -4.22
CA GLY A 52 -14.18 -10.32 -5.57
C GLY A 52 -15.39 -9.49 -6.00
N THR A 53 -16.60 -9.94 -5.69
CA THR A 53 -17.83 -9.20 -6.05
C THR A 53 -17.93 -7.87 -5.32
N TYR A 54 -17.61 -7.81 -4.03
CA TYR A 54 -17.61 -6.55 -3.28
C TYR A 54 -16.58 -5.54 -3.83
N LEU A 55 -15.40 -6.02 -4.22
CA LEU A 55 -14.37 -5.16 -4.82
C LEU A 55 -14.82 -4.59 -6.18
N LEU A 56 -15.40 -5.44 -7.03
CA LEU A 56 -15.94 -4.99 -8.33
C LEU A 56 -17.07 -3.96 -8.15
N MET A 57 -17.96 -4.20 -7.19
CA MET A 57 -19.07 -3.29 -6.91
C MET A 57 -18.56 -1.94 -6.36
N GLY A 58 -17.56 -1.95 -5.50
CA GLY A 58 -16.88 -0.74 -5.02
C GLY A 58 -16.20 0.04 -6.14
N MET A 59 -15.49 -0.65 -7.05
CA MET A 59 -14.87 -0.02 -8.22
C MET A 59 -15.90 0.60 -9.15
N ALA A 60 -16.98 -0.12 -9.45
CA ALA A 60 -18.06 0.38 -10.29
C ALA A 60 -18.73 1.63 -9.67
N GLY A 61 -18.98 1.62 -8.36
CA GLY A 61 -19.52 2.76 -7.64
C GLY A 61 -18.59 3.99 -7.68
N GLN A 62 -17.30 3.82 -7.43
CA GLN A 62 -16.32 4.91 -7.52
C GLN A 62 -16.21 5.47 -8.94
N TRP A 63 -16.25 4.61 -9.95
CA TRP A 63 -16.23 5.03 -11.34
C TRP A 63 -17.48 5.85 -11.68
N ALA A 64 -18.67 5.36 -11.32
CA ALA A 64 -19.93 6.06 -11.53
C ALA A 64 -19.94 7.43 -10.84
N LEU A 65 -19.48 7.50 -9.58
CA LEU A 65 -19.39 8.76 -8.83
C LEU A 65 -18.48 9.77 -9.53
N ARG A 66 -17.32 9.33 -10.04
CA ARG A 66 -16.39 10.20 -10.78
C ARG A 66 -17.03 10.73 -12.08
N GLN A 67 -17.81 9.92 -12.78
CA GLN A 67 -18.50 10.37 -13.99
C GLN A 67 -19.60 11.39 -13.67
N LEU A 68 -20.39 11.14 -12.63
CA LEU A 68 -21.38 12.09 -12.13
C LEU A 68 -20.74 13.42 -11.72
N LEU A 69 -19.63 13.37 -10.97
CA LEU A 69 -18.90 14.56 -10.57
C LEU A 69 -18.38 15.36 -11.79
N ARG A 70 -17.82 14.67 -12.79
CA ARG A 70 -17.36 15.29 -14.03
C ARG A 70 -18.51 15.94 -14.79
N LEU A 71 -19.66 15.29 -14.88
CA LEU A 71 -20.85 15.85 -15.53
C LEU A 71 -21.32 17.11 -14.81
N LEU A 72 -21.44 17.07 -13.48
CA LEU A 72 -21.82 18.23 -12.67
C LEU A 72 -20.82 19.38 -12.81
N LEU A 73 -19.53 19.10 -12.71
CA LEU A 73 -18.46 20.09 -12.91
C LEU A 73 -18.48 20.67 -14.33
N SER A 74 -18.68 19.84 -15.34
CA SER A 74 -18.75 20.30 -16.74
C SER A 74 -19.97 21.19 -16.99
N ARG A 75 -21.08 20.94 -16.30
CA ARG A 75 -22.29 21.77 -16.39
C ARG A 75 -22.13 23.08 -15.62
N ALA A 76 -21.51 23.04 -14.45
CA ALA A 76 -21.23 24.22 -13.62
C ALA A 76 -20.15 25.13 -14.23
N LEU A 77 -19.10 24.56 -14.82
CA LEU A 77 -18.00 25.29 -15.45
C LEU A 77 -18.24 25.56 -16.94
N GLY A 78 -19.15 24.83 -17.59
CA GLY A 78 -19.50 24.98 -19.00
C GLY A 78 -20.12 26.33 -19.34
N GLY A 79 -20.82 26.96 -18.39
CA GLY A 79 -21.31 28.33 -18.54
C GLY A 79 -20.21 29.40 -18.60
N ARG A 80 -18.98 29.10 -18.19
CA ARG A 80 -17.85 30.05 -18.13
C ARG A 80 -16.79 29.83 -19.20
N ARG A 81 -16.94 28.81 -20.05
CA ARG A 81 -15.89 28.35 -20.98
C ARG A 81 -16.05 28.86 -22.43
N GLN A 82 -16.83 29.92 -22.62
CA GLN A 82 -17.03 30.56 -23.93
C GLN A 82 -16.32 31.93 -24.07
N ARG A 83 -15.28 32.21 -23.28
CA ARG A 83 -14.27 33.19 -23.70
C ARG A 83 -13.25 32.46 -24.56
N GLN A 84 -13.54 32.41 -25.86
CA GLN A 84 -12.53 32.17 -26.88
C GLN A 84 -11.42 33.19 -26.65
N LEU A 85 -10.28 32.73 -26.13
CA LEU A 85 -9.06 33.54 -26.22
C LEU A 85 -8.73 33.66 -27.72
N PRO A 86 -8.50 34.88 -28.24
CA PRO A 86 -8.11 35.05 -29.63
C PRO A 86 -6.82 34.27 -29.83
N VAL A 87 -6.87 33.28 -30.72
CA VAL A 87 -5.68 32.56 -31.18
C VAL A 87 -4.88 33.57 -31.99
N GLY A 88 -3.99 34.28 -31.29
CA GLY A 88 -3.00 35.14 -31.92
C GLY A 88 -2.21 34.31 -32.93
N ARG A 89 -2.23 34.76 -34.18
CA ARG A 89 -1.39 34.29 -35.29
C ARG A 89 0.05 34.14 -34.77
N ARG A 90 0.47 32.93 -34.42
CA ARG A 90 1.88 32.64 -34.14
C ARG A 90 2.59 32.58 -35.48
N GLY A 91 3.32 33.66 -35.76
CA GLY A 91 4.20 33.80 -36.90
C GLY A 91 5.28 32.71 -36.91
N LEU A 92 5.86 32.55 -38.10
CA LEU A 92 7.04 31.75 -38.40
C LEU A 92 8.02 31.73 -37.22
N LEU A 93 8.25 30.55 -36.65
CA LEU A 93 9.40 30.30 -35.80
C LEU A 93 10.66 30.30 -36.69
N PRO A 94 11.71 31.07 -36.38
CA PRO A 94 13.00 30.92 -37.04
C PRO A 94 13.62 29.57 -36.68
N ALA A 95 14.29 28.95 -37.65
CA ALA A 95 14.93 27.65 -37.51
C ALA A 95 15.95 27.63 -36.34
N PRO A 96 16.06 26.50 -35.61
CA PRO A 96 16.90 26.41 -34.42
C PRO A 96 18.38 26.56 -34.79
N SER A 97 19.04 27.57 -34.22
CA SER A 97 20.50 27.65 -34.20
C SER A 97 21.04 26.77 -33.06
N LYS A 98 22.23 26.19 -33.28
CA LYS A 98 22.87 25.17 -32.44
C LYS A 98 23.13 25.55 -30.97
N ALA A 99 22.82 26.78 -30.56
CA ALA A 99 22.85 27.21 -29.15
C ALA A 99 21.63 26.72 -28.34
N GLY A 100 20.57 26.25 -28.99
CA GLY A 100 19.32 25.82 -28.32
C GLY A 100 19.33 24.41 -27.73
N GLU A 101 20.23 23.52 -28.16
CA GLU A 101 20.25 22.13 -27.67
C GLU A 101 20.70 22.04 -26.21
N GLU A 102 21.64 22.88 -25.78
CA GLU A 102 22.08 22.91 -24.39
C GLU A 102 20.98 23.40 -23.46
N ALA A 103 20.24 24.45 -23.83
CA ALA A 103 19.12 24.97 -23.04
C ALA A 103 17.98 23.94 -22.88
N ILE A 104 17.70 23.15 -23.93
CA ILE A 104 16.70 22.08 -23.89
C ILE A 104 17.16 20.93 -22.98
N LEU A 105 18.45 20.60 -22.99
CA LEU A 105 19.05 19.61 -22.09
C LEU A 105 19.00 20.04 -20.62
N PHE A 106 19.24 21.32 -20.31
CA PHE A 106 19.12 21.86 -18.95
C PHE A 106 17.66 21.80 -18.44
N ALA A 107 16.67 22.17 -19.27
CA ALA A 107 15.25 22.11 -18.92
C ALA A 107 14.75 20.67 -18.70
N TYR A 108 15.27 19.69 -19.45
CA TYR A 108 14.95 18.27 -19.23
C TYR A 108 15.58 17.70 -17.93
N ARG A 109 16.74 18.24 -17.51
CA ARG A 109 17.42 17.82 -16.28
C ARG A 109 16.73 18.34 -15.02
N GLU A 110 16.16 19.53 -15.05
CA GLU A 110 15.44 20.08 -13.89
C GLU A 110 14.11 19.35 -13.63
N THR A 111 13.38 18.96 -14.68
CA THR A 111 12.09 18.28 -14.55
C THR A 111 12.20 16.84 -14.00
N THR A 112 13.35 16.18 -14.17
CA THR A 112 13.57 14.82 -13.67
C THR A 112 13.96 14.77 -12.19
N VAL A 113 14.61 15.81 -11.65
CA VAL A 113 14.99 15.88 -10.22
C VAL A 113 13.78 16.13 -9.33
N VAL A 114 12.88 17.04 -9.71
CA VAL A 114 11.66 17.37 -8.93
C VAL A 114 10.73 16.15 -8.78
N ARG A 115 10.68 15.30 -9.81
CA ARG A 115 9.84 14.08 -9.77
C ARG A 115 10.37 13.00 -8.85
N ARG A 116 11.67 13.03 -8.50
CA ARG A 116 12.31 12.02 -7.64
C ARG A 116 12.26 12.41 -6.16
N SER A 117 12.27 13.70 -5.82
CA SER A 117 12.13 14.18 -4.44
C SER A 117 10.70 14.04 -3.92
N LEU A 118 9.68 14.31 -4.75
CA LEU A 118 8.26 14.17 -4.38
C LEU A 118 7.77 12.71 -4.24
N ARG A 119 8.61 11.72 -4.55
CA ARG A 119 8.28 10.29 -4.44
C ARG A 119 8.90 9.62 -3.21
N ARG A 120 9.65 10.38 -2.40
CA ARG A 120 10.39 9.90 -1.21
C ARG A 120 9.88 10.46 0.11
N THR A 121 8.86 11.31 0.07
CA THR A 121 8.05 11.78 1.21
C THR A 121 6.69 11.11 1.15
#